data_AF-N9R137-F1
#
_entry.id   AF-N9R137-F1
#
_cell.length_a   1.000
_cell.length_b   1.000
_cell.length_c   1.000
_cell.angle_alpha   90.00
_cell.angle_beta   90.00
_cell.angle_gamma   90.00
#
_symmetry.space_group_name_H-M   'P 1'
#
loop_
_entity.id
_entity.type
_entity.pdbx_description
1 polymer ?
#
loop_
_entity_poly.entity_id
_entity_poly.type
_entity_poly.pdbx_seq_one_letter_code
_entity_poly.pdbx_strand_id
1 'polypeptide(L)'
;MNGKTECRICLVCKKSFPIKNLIPIGMIRKVITEEIAQDFPEWSSQDYICLPDLTKYRMQYVQSLLNSEQGEVSNLEYDVLQSMQHHDLINKNIESKFDQNWTFGERLADKIASFGGSWTFLICFAGFLVIWVLVNTVVMVKHPADPYPFILLNLILSCLAAVQAPIIMMSQNRQEAKDRLRSENDYKVNLKAELEIHNLHEKMDHLLMHQWDRLAKIQEIQLDLLAEMSKKKL
;
A
#
# COMPACT_ATOMS: atom_id res chain seq x y z
N MET A 1 55.22 35.47 -10.03
CA MET A 1 54.17 34.96 -9.12
C MET A 1 53.60 33.68 -9.71
N ASN A 2 54.21 32.52 -9.40
CA ASN A 2 53.82 31.22 -9.97
C ASN A 2 52.92 30.47 -8.98
N GLY A 3 51.60 30.62 -9.13
CA GLY A 3 50.62 29.84 -8.36
C GLY A 3 50.46 28.43 -8.94
N LYS A 4 51.36 27.51 -8.59
CA LYS A 4 51.14 26.07 -8.86
C LYS A 4 49.85 25.66 -8.17
N THR A 5 48.85 25.26 -8.96
CA THR A 5 47.57 24.76 -8.42
C THR A 5 47.83 23.32 -7.96
N GLU A 6 48.00 23.11 -6.66
CA GLU A 6 48.18 21.77 -6.10
C GLU A 6 46.88 20.97 -6.29
N CYS A 7 47.00 19.83 -6.97
CA CYS A 7 45.92 18.89 -7.23
C CYS A 7 46.11 17.63 -6.39
N ARG A 8 45.01 17.09 -5.85
CA ARG A 8 45.00 15.80 -5.14
C ARG A 8 43.96 14.87 -5.74
N ILE A 9 44.05 13.59 -5.43
CA ILE A 9 43.19 12.54 -5.97
C ILE A 9 42.05 12.29 -4.98
N CYS A 10 40.84 12.14 -5.50
CA CYS A 10 39.68 11.72 -4.70
C CYS A 10 39.73 10.21 -4.43
N LEU A 11 39.50 9.79 -3.18
CA LEU A 11 39.51 8.39 -2.77
C LEU A 11 38.51 7.52 -3.55
N VAL A 12 37.30 8.05 -3.78
CA VAL A 12 36.17 7.32 -4.38
C VAL A 12 36.31 7.21 -5.90
N CYS A 13 36.28 8.34 -6.63
CA CYS A 13 36.35 8.30 -8.10
C CYS A 13 37.77 8.20 -8.68
N LYS A 14 38.84 8.27 -7.85
CA LYS A 14 40.26 8.26 -8.28
C LYS A 14 40.64 9.35 -9.31
N LYS A 15 39.83 10.40 -9.44
CA LYS A 15 40.11 11.55 -10.33
C LYS A 15 40.88 12.64 -9.58
N SER A 16 41.72 13.37 -10.31
CA SER A 16 42.50 14.50 -9.81
C SER A 16 41.68 15.79 -9.84
N PHE A 17 41.62 16.50 -8.71
CA PHE A 17 40.94 17.78 -8.58
C PHE A 17 41.84 18.82 -7.90
N PRO A 18 41.62 20.13 -8.15
CA PRO A 18 42.26 21.19 -7.37
C PRO A 18 41.87 21.05 -5.89
N ILE A 19 42.82 21.30 -4.97
CA ILE A 19 42.58 21.19 -3.52
C ILE A 19 41.34 21.99 -3.05
N LYS A 20 41.00 23.12 -3.70
CA LYS A 20 39.82 23.93 -3.39
C LYS A 20 38.48 23.18 -3.52
N ASN A 21 38.43 22.13 -4.35
CA ASN A 21 37.22 21.37 -4.65
C ASN A 21 37.21 20.00 -3.94
N LEU A 22 38.19 19.76 -3.07
CA LEU A 22 38.37 18.51 -2.34
C LEU A 22 38.19 18.77 -0.85
N ILE A 23 37.46 17.87 -0.20
CA ILE A 23 37.16 17.96 1.22
C ILE A 23 37.94 16.84 1.91
N PRO A 24 38.74 17.15 2.95
CA PRO A 24 39.43 16.13 3.71
C PRO A 24 38.42 15.27 4.48
N ILE A 25 38.59 13.96 4.46
CA ILE A 25 37.63 13.01 5.06
C ILE A 25 37.51 13.23 6.57
N GLY A 26 38.59 13.66 7.25
CA GLY A 26 38.56 13.99 8.68
C GLY A 26 37.64 15.16 9.07
N MET A 27 37.18 16.00 8.12
CA MET A 27 36.19 17.06 8.39
C MET A 27 34.73 16.62 8.18
N ILE A 28 34.50 15.40 7.69
CA ILE A 28 33.17 14.89 7.40
C ILE A 28 32.57 14.31 8.69
N ARG A 29 31.25 14.43 8.87
CA ARG A 29 30.55 13.83 10.02
C ARG A 29 30.81 12.33 10.07
N LYS A 30 31.08 11.82 11.29
CA LYS A 30 31.44 10.43 11.57
C LYS A 30 30.51 9.40 10.90
N VAL A 31 29.22 9.69 10.86
CA VAL A 31 28.23 8.75 10.30
C VAL A 31 28.38 8.57 8.78
N ILE A 32 28.71 9.63 8.05
CA ILE A 32 28.97 9.54 6.60
C ILE A 32 30.32 8.86 6.34
N THR A 33 31.32 9.05 7.23
CA THR A 33 32.59 8.33 7.10
C THR A 33 32.46 6.84 7.39
N GLU A 34 31.52 6.43 8.27
CA GLU A 34 31.19 5.02 8.52
C GLU A 34 30.55 4.37 7.29
N GLU A 35 29.66 5.07 6.58
CA GLU A 35 29.10 4.62 5.29
C GLU A 35 30.18 4.48 4.20
N ILE A 36 31.08 5.45 4.08
CA ILE A 36 32.20 5.36 3.13
C ILE A 36 33.16 4.22 3.51
N ALA A 37 33.34 3.94 4.79
CA ALA A 37 34.22 2.87 5.29
C ALA A 37 33.72 1.47 4.91
N GLN A 38 32.42 1.29 4.66
CA GLN A 38 31.86 0.01 4.19
C GLN A 38 32.37 -0.32 2.78
N ASP A 39 32.44 0.68 1.89
CA ASP A 39 32.89 0.50 0.51
C ASP A 39 34.42 0.57 0.37
N PHE A 40 35.08 1.36 1.22
CA PHE A 40 36.52 1.60 1.20
C PHE A 40 37.14 1.46 2.60
N PRO A 41 37.47 0.23 3.05
CA PRO A 41 37.96 -0.02 4.41
C PRO A 41 39.37 0.54 4.71
N GLU A 42 40.17 0.82 3.68
CA GLU A 42 41.53 1.41 3.81
C GLU A 42 41.52 2.93 3.61
N TRP A 43 40.69 3.67 4.35
CA TRP A 43 40.69 5.14 4.31
C TRP A 43 41.47 5.72 5.50
N SER A 44 42.15 6.84 5.26
CA SER A 44 42.91 7.58 6.26
C SER A 44 42.32 8.99 6.46
N SER A 45 42.55 9.58 7.63
CA SER A 45 42.08 10.95 7.94
C SER A 45 42.72 12.03 7.05
N GLN A 46 43.75 11.68 6.28
CA GLN A 46 44.46 12.57 5.35
C GLN A 46 43.94 12.45 3.91
N ASP A 47 43.00 11.55 3.64
CA ASP A 47 42.42 11.36 2.33
C ASP A 47 41.36 12.42 2.00
N TYR A 48 41.13 12.60 0.70
CA TYR A 48 40.25 13.63 0.17
C TYR A 48 39.12 13.01 -0.64
N ILE A 49 37.94 13.61 -0.55
CA ILE A 49 36.77 13.26 -1.37
C ILE A 49 36.28 14.47 -2.14
N CYS A 50 35.82 14.26 -3.37
CA CYS A 50 35.22 15.31 -4.18
C CYS A 50 33.76 15.56 -3.78
N LEU A 51 33.27 16.78 -3.98
CA LEU A 51 31.89 17.16 -3.62
C LEU A 51 30.80 16.27 -4.27
N PRO A 52 30.90 15.88 -5.56
CA PRO A 52 29.92 14.97 -6.18
C PRO A 52 29.81 13.61 -5.48
N ASP A 53 30.95 12.97 -5.22
CA ASP A 53 30.98 11.66 -4.55
C ASP A 53 30.50 11.77 -3.10
N LEU A 54 30.89 12.83 -2.39
CA LEU A 54 30.40 13.10 -1.04
C LEU A 54 28.88 13.30 -1.01
N THR A 55 28.32 13.96 -2.03
CA THR A 55 26.88 14.19 -2.14
C THR A 55 26.14 12.88 -2.37
N LYS A 56 26.72 11.97 -3.16
CA LYS A 56 26.17 10.62 -3.38
C LYS A 56 26.08 9.84 -2.06
N TYR A 57 27.15 9.79 -1.27
CA TYR A 57 27.15 9.10 0.02
C TYR A 57 26.21 9.75 1.05
N ARG A 58 26.08 11.08 1.04
CA ARG A 58 25.08 11.79 1.86
C ARG A 58 23.66 11.37 1.50
N MET A 59 23.34 11.28 0.22
CA MET A 59 22.02 10.86 -0.24
C MET A 59 21.74 9.39 0.11
N GLN A 60 22.73 8.51 -0.03
CA GLN A 60 22.60 7.11 0.40
C GLN A 60 22.36 6.99 1.90
N TYR A 61 23.06 7.77 2.72
CA TYR A 61 22.83 7.79 4.16
C TYR A 61 21.45 8.33 4.54
N VAL A 62 20.98 9.39 3.88
CA VAL A 62 19.61 9.89 4.10
C VAL A 62 18.58 8.82 3.70
N GLN A 63 18.80 8.11 2.60
CA GLN A 63 17.94 7.01 2.17
C GLN A 63 17.99 5.82 3.13
N SER A 64 19.16 5.47 3.68
CA SER A 64 19.27 4.40 4.69
C SER A 64 18.61 4.81 6.02
N LEU A 65 18.69 6.08 6.41
CA LEU A 65 18.01 6.61 7.58
C LEU A 65 16.48 6.52 7.43
N LEU A 66 15.94 6.97 6.28
CA LEU A 66 14.53 6.87 5.94
C LEU A 66 14.06 5.40 5.98
N ASN A 67 14.85 4.47 5.45
CA ASN A 67 14.55 3.04 5.49
C ASN A 67 14.65 2.42 6.89
N SER A 68 15.42 3.02 7.82
CA SER A 68 15.62 2.50 9.19
C SER A 68 14.65 3.07 10.22
N GLU A 69 14.18 4.31 10.03
CA GLU A 69 13.18 4.96 10.88
C GLU A 69 11.75 4.72 10.38
N GLN A 70 11.56 4.48 9.07
CA GLN A 70 10.33 3.91 8.52
C GLN A 70 10.45 2.38 8.51
N GLY A 71 10.41 1.79 9.70
CA GLY A 71 10.06 0.38 9.79
C GLY A 71 8.68 0.19 9.15
N GLU A 72 8.67 -0.36 7.93
CA GLU A 72 7.49 -0.72 7.14
C GLU A 72 6.73 0.44 6.49
N VAL A 73 7.33 1.18 5.55
CA VAL A 73 6.47 1.70 4.45
C VAL A 73 5.94 0.48 3.73
N SER A 74 4.72 0.06 4.05
CA SER A 74 4.08 -1.06 3.39
C SER A 74 4.15 -0.80 1.88
N ASN A 75 4.45 -1.81 1.05
CA ASN A 75 4.50 -1.64 -0.41
C ASN A 75 3.24 -0.93 -0.95
N LEU A 76 2.12 -1.06 -0.23
CA LEU A 76 0.87 -0.37 -0.49
C LEU A 76 0.97 1.15 -0.35
N GLU A 77 1.68 1.67 0.65
CA GLU A 77 1.89 3.11 0.88
C GLU A 77 2.84 3.73 -0.16
N TYR A 78 3.89 3.00 -0.55
CA TYR A 78 4.79 3.42 -1.64
C TYR A 78 4.01 3.57 -2.96
N ASP A 79 3.15 2.60 -3.28
CA ASP A 79 2.26 2.67 -4.45
C ASP A 79 1.35 3.91 -4.40
N VAL A 80 0.83 4.25 -3.22
CA VAL A 80 -0.02 5.45 -3.03
C VAL A 80 0.78 6.72 -3.27
N LEU A 81 1.96 6.85 -2.65
CA LEU A 81 2.85 8.01 -2.83
C LEU A 81 3.23 8.21 -4.31
N GLN A 82 3.56 7.12 -5.01
CA GLN A 82 3.86 7.18 -6.44
C GLN A 82 2.64 7.62 -7.27
N SER A 83 1.45 7.11 -6.95
CA SER A 83 0.21 7.49 -7.65
C SER A 83 -0.17 8.97 -7.44
N MET A 84 0.16 9.55 -6.28
CA MET A 84 -0.05 10.98 -6.01
C MET A 84 0.85 11.85 -6.89
N GLN A 85 2.12 11.45 -7.10
CA GLN A 85 3.04 12.20 -7.96
C GLN A 85 2.55 12.29 -9.41
N HIS A 86 1.96 11.21 -9.93
CA HIS A 86 1.49 11.15 -11.31
C HIS A 86 0.03 11.61 -11.51
N HIS A 87 -0.68 12.01 -10.45
CA HIS A 87 -2.13 12.31 -10.49
C HIS A 87 -2.95 11.19 -11.12
N ASP A 88 -2.48 9.95 -11.02
CA ASP A 88 -3.17 8.80 -11.59
C ASP A 88 -4.34 8.37 -10.69
N LEU A 89 -5.39 7.84 -11.31
CA LEU A 89 -6.48 7.21 -10.59
C LEU A 89 -5.98 5.87 -10.00
N ILE A 90 -6.04 5.73 -8.67
CA ILE A 90 -5.78 4.44 -8.00
C ILE A 90 -6.86 3.40 -8.38
N ASN A 91 -7.99 3.86 -8.92
CA ASN A 91 -9.10 3.01 -9.36
C ASN A 91 -8.77 2.22 -10.64
N LYS A 92 -7.75 1.36 -10.60
CA LYS A 92 -7.60 0.24 -11.53
C LYS A 92 -8.63 -0.80 -11.12
N ASN A 93 -9.66 -1.00 -11.94
CA ASN A 93 -10.71 -2.03 -11.79
C ASN A 93 -10.13 -3.39 -11.33
N ILE A 94 -10.08 -3.64 -10.02
CA ILE A 94 -9.61 -4.90 -9.43
C ILE A 94 -10.48 -6.06 -9.88
N GLU A 95 -11.78 -5.80 -10.00
CA GLU A 95 -12.77 -6.72 -10.53
C GLU A 95 -12.37 -7.27 -11.91
N SER A 96 -11.84 -6.42 -12.81
CA SER A 96 -11.48 -6.82 -14.17
C SER A 96 -10.26 -7.74 -14.27
N LYS A 97 -9.35 -7.68 -13.29
CA LYS A 97 -8.18 -8.59 -13.22
C LYS A 97 -8.57 -9.98 -12.73
N PHE A 98 -9.65 -10.10 -11.96
CA PHE A 98 -10.08 -11.37 -11.37
C PHE A 98 -10.76 -12.30 -12.38
N ASP A 99 -11.51 -11.76 -13.33
CA ASP A 99 -12.34 -12.56 -14.24
C ASP A 99 -11.53 -13.24 -15.37
N GLN A 100 -10.27 -12.86 -15.59
CA GLN A 100 -9.54 -13.25 -16.79
C GLN A 100 -8.88 -14.63 -16.74
N ASN A 101 -8.78 -15.29 -15.56
CA ASN A 101 -7.94 -16.50 -15.41
C ASN A 101 -8.62 -17.72 -14.75
N TRP A 102 -9.94 -17.84 -14.75
CA TRP A 102 -10.58 -19.00 -14.10
C TRP A 102 -10.51 -20.25 -14.97
N THR A 103 -10.04 -21.34 -14.36
CA THR A 103 -10.09 -22.67 -14.96
C THR A 103 -11.54 -23.19 -15.05
N PHE A 104 -11.76 -24.18 -15.91
CA PHE A 104 -13.09 -24.79 -16.06
C PHE A 104 -13.60 -25.41 -14.74
N GLY A 105 -12.70 -26.03 -13.97
CA GLY A 105 -13.03 -26.62 -12.66
C GLY A 105 -13.46 -25.58 -11.63
N GLU A 106 -12.77 -24.43 -11.58
CA GLU A 106 -13.13 -23.33 -10.67
C GLU A 106 -14.49 -22.72 -11.01
N ARG A 107 -14.79 -22.54 -12.32
CA ARG A 107 -16.11 -22.07 -12.79
C ARG A 107 -17.24 -23.02 -12.40
N LEU A 108 -17.01 -24.33 -12.52
CA LEU A 108 -17.99 -25.33 -12.14
C LEU A 108 -18.20 -25.35 -10.62
N ALA A 109 -17.11 -25.28 -9.84
CA ALA A 109 -17.18 -25.24 -8.38
C ALA A 109 -18.00 -24.05 -7.86
N ASP A 110 -17.84 -22.83 -8.41
CA ASP A 110 -18.63 -21.66 -7.98
C ASP A 110 -20.11 -21.77 -8.37
N LYS A 111 -20.41 -22.33 -9.55
CA LYS A 111 -21.80 -22.61 -9.91
C LYS A 111 -22.44 -23.61 -8.95
N ILE A 112 -21.71 -24.66 -8.57
CA ILE A 112 -22.20 -25.65 -7.60
C ILE A 112 -22.35 -25.03 -6.21
N ALA A 113 -21.39 -24.21 -5.75
CA ALA A 113 -21.44 -23.56 -4.45
C ALA A 113 -22.60 -22.54 -4.36
N SER A 114 -22.77 -21.70 -5.39
CA SER A 114 -23.87 -20.73 -5.47
C SER A 114 -25.25 -21.39 -5.56
N PHE A 115 -25.37 -22.51 -6.27
CA PHE A 115 -26.61 -23.28 -6.33
C PHE A 115 -26.90 -24.00 -5.01
N GLY A 116 -25.89 -24.64 -4.41
CA GLY A 116 -25.99 -25.33 -3.13
C GLY A 116 -26.28 -24.40 -1.95
N GLY A 117 -25.87 -23.13 -2.02
CA GLY A 117 -26.17 -22.10 -1.02
C GLY A 117 -27.55 -21.46 -1.14
N SER A 118 -28.37 -21.83 -2.13
CA SER A 118 -29.70 -21.24 -2.32
C SER A 118 -30.75 -21.84 -1.40
N TRP A 119 -31.58 -20.99 -0.81
CA TRP A 119 -32.77 -21.40 -0.03
C TRP A 119 -33.72 -22.30 -0.82
N THR A 120 -33.84 -22.07 -2.13
CA THR A 120 -34.70 -22.89 -3.00
C THR A 120 -34.19 -24.33 -3.12
N PHE A 121 -32.86 -24.52 -3.18
CA PHE A 121 -32.25 -25.85 -3.25
C PHE A 121 -32.49 -26.62 -1.95
N LEU A 122 -32.28 -25.98 -0.80
CA LEU A 122 -32.53 -26.59 0.52
C LEU A 122 -33.97 -27.10 0.67
N ILE A 123 -34.95 -26.28 0.29
CA ILE A 123 -36.38 -26.65 0.39
C ILE A 123 -36.73 -27.79 -0.56
N CYS A 124 -36.26 -27.74 -1.81
CA CYS A 124 -36.50 -28.80 -2.80
C CYS A 124 -35.84 -30.12 -2.37
N PHE A 125 -34.60 -30.07 -1.88
CA PHE A 125 -33.86 -31.23 -1.39
C PHE A 125 -34.54 -31.87 -0.16
N ALA A 126 -34.98 -31.05 0.82
CA ALA A 126 -35.74 -31.54 1.95
C ALA A 126 -37.06 -32.20 1.52
N GLY A 127 -37.79 -31.61 0.56
CA GLY A 127 -38.99 -32.20 -0.02
C GLY A 127 -38.71 -33.55 -0.70
N PHE A 128 -37.63 -33.64 -1.48
CA PHE A 128 -37.20 -34.89 -2.10
C PHE A 128 -36.92 -36.00 -1.07
N LEU A 129 -36.24 -35.68 0.04
CA LEU A 129 -35.99 -36.63 1.12
C LEU A 129 -37.29 -37.14 1.75
N VAL A 130 -38.23 -36.24 2.03
CA VAL A 130 -39.55 -36.60 2.58
C VAL A 130 -40.31 -37.52 1.62
N ILE A 131 -40.33 -37.19 0.33
CA ILE A 131 -40.98 -38.02 -0.71
C ILE A 131 -40.30 -39.39 -0.79
N TRP A 132 -38.97 -39.45 -0.78
CA TRP A 132 -38.21 -40.70 -0.84
C TRP A 132 -38.55 -41.64 0.33
N VAL A 133 -38.58 -41.09 1.55
CA VAL A 133 -38.95 -41.84 2.75
C VAL A 133 -40.40 -42.30 2.67
N LEU A 134 -41.33 -41.44 2.23
CA LEU A 134 -42.76 -41.78 2.14
C LEU A 134 -43.00 -42.89 1.10
N VAL A 135 -42.37 -42.82 -0.07
CA VAL A 135 -42.49 -43.84 -1.13
C VAL A 135 -41.93 -45.19 -0.65
N ASN A 136 -40.74 -45.22 -0.03
CA ASN A 136 -40.14 -46.47 0.44
C ASN A 136 -40.85 -47.07 1.67
N THR A 137 -41.50 -46.24 2.51
CA THR A 137 -42.19 -46.71 3.72
C THR A 137 -43.65 -47.09 3.46
N VAL A 138 -44.39 -46.32 2.65
CA VAL A 138 -45.85 -46.44 2.51
C VAL A 138 -46.25 -47.11 1.20
N VAL A 139 -45.52 -46.86 0.09
CA VAL A 139 -45.95 -47.28 -1.25
C VAL A 139 -45.31 -48.62 -1.66
N MET A 140 -44.05 -48.88 -1.31
CA MET A 140 -43.34 -50.15 -1.60
C MET A 140 -43.25 -51.10 -0.40
N VAL A 141 -44.37 -51.36 0.29
CA VAL A 141 -44.39 -52.28 1.45
C VAL A 141 -43.96 -53.72 1.10
N LYS A 142 -44.23 -54.19 -0.12
CA LYS A 142 -43.90 -55.58 -0.54
C LYS A 142 -42.47 -55.79 -1.04
N HIS A 143 -41.84 -54.78 -1.62
CA HIS A 143 -40.46 -54.82 -2.14
C HIS A 143 -39.81 -53.44 -2.04
N PRO A 144 -39.49 -52.97 -0.81
CA PRO A 144 -38.86 -51.66 -0.65
C PRO A 144 -37.47 -51.64 -1.29
N ALA A 145 -37.20 -50.61 -2.09
CA ALA A 145 -35.89 -50.41 -2.70
C ALA A 145 -34.83 -50.01 -1.67
N ASP A 146 -35.24 -49.28 -0.61
CA ASP A 146 -34.40 -48.91 0.54
C ASP A 146 -35.19 -49.12 1.84
N PRO A 147 -35.15 -50.34 2.43
CA PRO A 147 -35.85 -50.64 3.68
C PRO A 147 -35.29 -49.82 4.84
N TYR A 148 -36.13 -49.51 5.84
CA TYR A 148 -35.67 -48.94 7.11
C TYR A 148 -34.55 -49.83 7.68
N PRO A 149 -33.32 -49.34 7.91
CA PRO A 149 -32.91 -47.97 8.27
C PRO A 149 -32.33 -47.06 7.14
N PHE A 150 -32.73 -47.24 5.88
CA PHE A 150 -32.35 -46.42 4.72
C PHE A 150 -30.83 -46.35 4.43
N ILE A 151 -30.20 -47.51 4.23
CA ILE A 151 -28.75 -47.59 4.03
C ILE A 151 -28.29 -46.90 2.74
N LEU A 152 -29.08 -46.98 1.67
CA LEU A 152 -28.74 -46.42 0.37
C LEU A 152 -28.84 -44.89 0.41
N LEU A 153 -29.90 -44.36 1.03
CA LEU A 153 -30.03 -42.92 1.26
C LEU A 153 -28.87 -42.36 2.09
N ASN A 154 -28.52 -43.04 3.19
CA ASN A 154 -27.41 -42.63 4.06
C ASN A 154 -26.06 -42.64 3.32
N LEU A 155 -25.81 -43.63 2.47
CA LEU A 155 -24.60 -43.69 1.65
C LEU A 155 -24.52 -42.51 0.67
N ILE A 156 -25.63 -42.22 -0.03
CA ILE A 156 -25.70 -41.10 -0.99
C ILE A 156 -25.48 -39.77 -0.28
N LEU A 157 -26.17 -39.54 0.85
CA LEU A 157 -26.03 -38.32 1.63
C LEU A 157 -24.60 -38.11 2.14
N SER A 158 -23.96 -39.18 2.61
CA SER A 158 -22.58 -39.13 3.10
C SER A 158 -21.60 -38.80 1.98
N CYS A 159 -21.76 -39.41 0.80
CA CYS A 159 -20.94 -39.13 -0.37
C CYS A 159 -21.14 -37.68 -0.86
N LEU A 160 -22.40 -37.23 -0.90
CA LEU A 160 -22.76 -35.87 -1.30
C LEU A 160 -22.15 -34.82 -0.36
N ALA A 161 -22.25 -35.03 0.96
CA ALA A 161 -21.62 -34.17 1.96
C ALA A 161 -20.09 -34.16 1.85
N ALA A 162 -19.46 -35.32 1.65
CA ALA A 162 -18.02 -35.44 1.51
C ALA A 162 -17.47 -34.67 0.29
N VAL A 163 -18.20 -34.67 -0.83
CA VAL A 163 -17.83 -33.88 -2.02
C VAL A 163 -18.15 -32.40 -1.85
N GLN A 164 -19.22 -32.06 -1.11
CA GLN A 164 -19.63 -30.67 -0.90
C GLN A 164 -18.65 -29.87 -0.05
N ALA A 165 -18.12 -30.43 1.05
CA ALA A 165 -17.28 -29.69 1.98
C ALA A 165 -16.02 -29.07 1.32
N PRO A 166 -15.23 -29.80 0.50
CA PRO A 166 -14.11 -29.21 -0.23
C PRO A 166 -14.52 -28.16 -1.26
N ILE A 167 -15.64 -28.34 -1.96
CA ILE A 167 -16.15 -27.37 -2.94
C ILE A 167 -16.52 -26.05 -2.24
N ILE A 168 -17.20 -26.14 -1.10
CA ILE A 168 -17.54 -24.98 -0.27
C ILE A 168 -16.26 -24.29 0.21
N MET A 169 -15.29 -25.06 0.73
CA MET A 169 -14.01 -24.50 1.20
C MET A 169 -13.21 -23.84 0.07
N MET A 170 -13.20 -24.41 -1.14
CA MET A 170 -12.55 -23.80 -2.31
C MET A 170 -13.22 -22.49 -2.73
N SER A 171 -14.56 -22.42 -2.69
CA SER A 171 -15.31 -21.19 -2.98
C SER A 171 -15.09 -20.13 -1.89
N GLN A 172 -15.04 -20.52 -0.62
CA GLN A 172 -14.72 -19.64 0.51
C GLN A 172 -13.30 -19.07 0.40
N ASN A 173 -12.28 -19.90 0.19
CA ASN A 173 -10.89 -19.45 0.01
C ASN A 173 -10.77 -18.43 -1.14
N ARG A 174 -11.54 -18.61 -2.22
CA ARG A 174 -11.59 -17.67 -3.34
C ARG A 174 -12.26 -16.36 -2.96
N GLN A 175 -13.39 -16.42 -2.26
CA GLN A 175 -14.10 -15.23 -1.80
C GLN A 175 -13.24 -14.42 -0.81
N GLU A 176 -12.57 -15.07 0.13
CA GLU A 176 -11.64 -14.43 1.07
C GLU A 176 -10.44 -13.78 0.36
N ALA A 177 -9.88 -14.43 -0.66
CA ALA A 177 -8.80 -13.83 -1.46
C ALA A 177 -9.27 -12.57 -2.20
N LYS A 178 -10.51 -12.57 -2.71
CA LYS A 178 -11.12 -11.41 -3.35
C LYS A 178 -11.38 -10.29 -2.36
N ASP A 179 -11.92 -10.62 -1.19
CA ASP A 179 -12.24 -9.64 -0.15
C ASP A 179 -10.97 -9.04 0.46
N ARG A 180 -9.89 -9.82 0.64
CA ARG A 180 -8.58 -9.30 1.06
C ARG A 180 -8.05 -8.24 0.08
N LEU A 181 -8.07 -8.53 -1.22
CA LEU A 181 -7.59 -7.59 -2.24
C LEU A 181 -8.47 -6.33 -2.35
N ARG A 182 -9.78 -6.46 -2.16
CA ARG A 182 -10.67 -5.29 -2.06
C ARG A 182 -10.31 -4.44 -0.84
N SER A 183 -10.12 -5.05 0.33
CA SER A 183 -9.71 -4.33 1.54
C SER A 183 -8.36 -3.61 1.38
N GLU A 184 -7.37 -4.25 0.75
CA GLU A 184 -6.07 -3.62 0.46
C GLU A 184 -6.22 -2.37 -0.44
N ASN A 185 -7.12 -2.41 -1.41
CA ASN A 185 -7.38 -1.28 -2.29
C ASN A 185 -8.17 -0.17 -1.62
N ASP A 186 -9.19 -0.52 -0.85
CA ASP A 186 -9.95 0.47 -0.07
C ASP A 186 -9.02 1.20 0.91
N TYR A 187 -8.08 0.49 1.52
CA TYR A 187 -7.01 1.08 2.31
C TYR A 187 -6.16 2.07 1.50
N LYS A 188 -5.69 1.70 0.30
CA LYS A 188 -4.93 2.60 -0.58
C LYS A 188 -5.70 3.86 -0.96
N VAL A 189 -6.98 3.72 -1.30
CA VAL A 189 -7.84 4.84 -1.66
C VAL A 189 -8.03 5.78 -0.47
N ASN A 190 -8.28 5.22 0.72
CA ASN A 190 -8.45 6.01 1.93
C ASN A 190 -7.17 6.77 2.32
N LEU A 191 -6.02 6.10 2.27
CA LEU A 191 -4.72 6.72 2.53
C LEU A 191 -4.43 7.85 1.54
N LYS A 192 -4.71 7.64 0.25
CA LYS A 192 -4.56 8.71 -0.76
C LYS A 192 -5.43 9.92 -0.42
N ALA A 193 -6.69 9.68 -0.06
CA ALA A 193 -7.62 10.74 0.30
C ALA A 193 -7.14 11.52 1.54
N GLU A 194 -6.65 10.82 2.56
CA GLU A 194 -6.08 11.44 3.76
C GLU A 194 -4.88 12.36 3.42
N LEU A 195 -3.94 11.87 2.62
CA LEU A 195 -2.77 12.65 2.20
C LEU A 195 -3.15 13.84 1.30
N GLU A 196 -4.12 13.67 0.40
CA GLU A 196 -4.65 14.78 -0.42
C GLU A 196 -5.31 15.85 0.45
N ILE A 197 -6.09 15.45 1.46
CA ILE A 197 -6.70 16.39 2.43
C ILE A 197 -5.62 17.13 3.21
N HIS A 198 -4.57 16.44 3.68
CA HIS A 198 -3.48 17.07 4.40
C HIS A 198 -2.75 18.13 3.54
N ASN A 199 -2.43 17.79 2.29
CA ASN A 199 -1.82 18.73 1.33
C ASN A 199 -2.74 19.93 1.04
N LEU A 200 -4.06 19.72 0.93
CA LEU A 200 -5.01 20.82 0.81
C LEU A 200 -5.02 21.71 2.06
N HIS A 201 -4.90 21.12 3.25
CA HIS A 201 -4.82 21.86 4.51
C HIS A 201 -3.58 22.75 4.56
N GLU A 202 -2.40 22.23 4.22
CA GLU A 202 -1.16 23.02 4.17
C GLU A 202 -1.26 24.20 3.19
N LYS A 203 -1.84 23.97 2.00
CA LYS A 203 -2.08 25.04 1.03
C LYS A 203 -3.07 26.09 1.55
N MET A 204 -4.12 25.65 2.24
CA MET A 204 -5.09 26.55 2.86
C MET A 204 -4.45 27.40 3.95
N ASP A 205 -3.64 26.80 4.82
CA ASP A 205 -2.91 27.51 5.88
C ASP A 205 -1.93 28.54 5.30
N HIS A 206 -1.21 28.18 4.23
CA HIS A 206 -0.34 29.11 3.52
C HIS A 206 -1.12 30.31 2.95
N LEU A 207 -2.29 30.05 2.33
CA LEU A 207 -3.16 31.12 1.82
C LEU A 207 -3.72 32.00 2.93
N LEU A 208 -4.15 31.40 4.04
CA LEU A 208 -4.64 32.12 5.21
C LEU A 208 -3.54 33.01 5.78
N MET A 209 -2.34 32.49 6.02
CA MET A 209 -1.20 33.26 6.52
C MET A 209 -0.93 34.50 5.65
N HIS A 210 -0.98 34.35 4.31
CA HIS A 210 -0.83 35.46 3.38
C HIS A 210 -1.97 36.49 3.51
N GLN A 211 -3.23 36.06 3.70
CA GLN A 211 -4.33 37.00 3.94
C GLN A 211 -4.19 37.74 5.28
N TRP A 212 -3.72 37.05 6.33
CA TRP A 212 -3.50 37.65 7.65
C TRP A 212 -2.42 38.75 7.60
N ASP A 213 -1.31 38.52 6.89
CA ASP A 213 -0.26 39.54 6.67
C ASP A 213 -0.83 40.79 5.95
N ARG A 214 -1.68 40.58 4.94
CA ARG A 214 -2.35 41.69 4.23
C ARG A 214 -3.31 42.46 5.12
N LEU A 215 -4.09 41.78 5.96
CA LEU A 215 -4.99 42.45 6.91
C LEU A 215 -4.20 43.28 7.93
N ALA A 216 -3.10 42.73 8.47
CA ALA A 216 -2.24 43.42 9.42
C ALA A 216 -1.67 44.72 8.84
N LYS A 217 -1.17 44.68 7.59
CA LYS A 217 -0.69 45.88 6.87
C LYS A 217 -1.79 46.93 6.67
N ILE A 218 -3.01 46.51 6.35
CA ILE A 218 -4.13 47.45 6.20
C ILE A 218 -4.45 48.12 7.55
N GLN A 219 -4.43 47.36 8.65
CA GLN A 219 -4.64 47.91 10.00
C GLN A 219 -3.53 48.88 10.42
N GLU A 220 -2.28 48.57 10.12
CA GLU A 220 -1.14 49.46 10.38
C GLU A 220 -1.30 50.81 9.66
N ILE A 221 -1.63 50.78 8.36
CA ILE A 221 -1.89 51.99 7.57
C ILE A 221 -3.07 52.79 8.15
N GLN A 222 -4.12 52.11 8.61
CA GLN A 222 -5.27 52.79 9.25
C GLN A 222 -4.89 53.48 10.57
N LEU A 223 -4.05 52.84 11.39
CA LEU A 223 -3.56 53.42 12.64
C LEU A 223 -2.67 54.64 12.39
N ASP A 224 -1.78 54.57 11.40
CA ASP A 224 -0.93 55.70 11.00
C ASP A 224 -1.76 56.89 10.52
N LEU A 225 -2.76 56.65 9.68
CA LEU A 225 -3.70 57.68 9.22
C LEU A 225 -4.47 58.33 10.38
N LEU A 226 -4.95 57.53 11.34
CA LEU A 226 -5.62 58.04 12.54
C LEU A 226 -4.67 58.89 13.40
N ALA A 227 -3.41 58.46 13.55
CA ALA A 227 -2.39 59.19 14.27
C ALA A 227 -2.09 60.55 13.61
N GLU A 228 -1.96 60.60 12.28
CA GLU A 228 -1.78 61.84 11.53
C GLU A 228 -2.96 62.79 11.67
N MET A 229 -4.19 62.28 11.54
CA MET A 229 -5.40 63.10 11.73
C MET A 229 -5.49 63.66 13.15
N SER A 230 -5.09 62.90 14.17
CA SER A 230 -5.05 63.38 15.55
C SER A 230 -4.04 64.50 15.75
N LYS A 231 -2.86 64.42 15.12
CA LYS A 231 -1.81 65.45 15.15
C LYS A 231 -2.22 66.74 14.45
N LYS A 232 -2.99 66.66 13.37
CA LYS A 232 -3.40 67.82 12.55
C LYS A 232 -4.54 68.64 13.16
N LYS A 233 -5.18 68.11 14.21
CA LYS A 233 -6.30 68.75 14.94
C LYS A 233 -5.85 69.54 16.18
N LEU A 234 -4.58 69.43 16.57
CA LEU A 234 -3.90 70.31 17.55
C LEU A 234 -3.13 71.42 16.83
#